data_AF-A0A617E4W5-F1
#
_entry.id   AF-A0A617E4W5-F1
#
_cell.length_a   1.000
_cell.length_b   1.000
_cell.length_c   1.000
_cell.angle_alpha   90.00
_cell.angle_beta   90.00
_cell.angle_gamma   90.00
#
_symmetry.space_group_name_H-M   'P 1'
#
loop_
_entity.id
_entity.type
_entity.pdbx_description
1 polymer ?
#
loop_
_entity_poly.entity_id
_entity_poly.type
_entity_poly.pdbx_seq_one_letter_code
_entity_poly.pdbx_strand_id
1 'polypeptide(L)'
;MNTLTATSVVLPAPRPAINQGIDINNEMVLNHTAIYENCLTQVTQENTVENALMLLDPYGTAPLSAYAGVWSLEPAEIIVTVQDAAKTAMPIEHLYTLTPGANLLPVLGLVADTENRIVFSQADTP
;
A
#
# COMPACT_ATOMS: atom_id res chain seq x y z
N MET A 1 -31.74 -11.65 -31.70
CA MET A 1 -30.40 -11.38 -31.14
C MET A 1 -30.17 -9.89 -31.25
N ASN A 2 -30.23 -9.16 -30.13
CA ASN A 2 -29.88 -7.73 -30.11
C ASN A 2 -28.41 -7.62 -29.72
N THR A 3 -27.57 -7.27 -30.68
CA THR A 3 -26.16 -6.94 -30.46
C THR A 3 -26.09 -5.54 -29.85
N LEU A 4 -25.84 -5.47 -28.54
CA LEU A 4 -25.46 -4.22 -27.88
C LEU A 4 -24.06 -3.83 -28.39
N THR A 5 -24.00 -2.78 -29.19
CA THR A 5 -22.74 -2.16 -29.61
C THR A 5 -22.11 -1.48 -28.39
N ALA A 6 -21.05 -2.08 -27.85
CA ALA A 6 -20.22 -1.46 -26.83
C ALA A 6 -19.61 -0.18 -27.39
N THR A 7 -20.15 0.97 -27.01
CA THR A 7 -19.59 2.26 -27.38
C THR A 7 -18.39 2.47 -26.46
N SER A 8 -17.18 2.36 -27.00
CA SER A 8 -15.95 2.62 -26.25
C SER A 8 -15.94 4.08 -25.81
N VAL A 9 -16.16 4.32 -24.52
CA VAL A 9 -16.05 5.66 -23.93
C VAL A 9 -14.58 5.96 -23.78
N VAL A 10 -14.04 6.80 -24.66
CA VAL A 10 -12.68 7.33 -24.50
C VAL A 10 -12.69 8.28 -23.32
N LEU A 11 -12.08 7.87 -22.21
CA LEU A 11 -11.88 8.74 -21.07
C LEU A 11 -10.89 9.85 -21.45
N PRO A 12 -11.11 11.09 -20.98
CA PRO A 12 -10.14 12.16 -21.16
C PRO A 12 -8.80 11.78 -20.53
N ALA A 13 -7.72 12.27 -21.10
CA ALA A 13 -6.39 12.09 -20.52
C ALA A 13 -6.38 12.59 -19.06
N PRO A 14 -5.67 11.90 -18.14
CA PRO A 14 -5.50 12.37 -16.78
C PRO A 14 -5.02 13.82 -16.77
N ARG A 15 -5.55 14.61 -15.83
CA ARG A 15 -5.09 15.99 -15.67
C ARG A 15 -3.59 15.98 -15.38
N PRO A 16 -2.80 16.87 -15.99
CA PRO A 16 -1.39 17.02 -15.63
C PRO A 16 -1.24 17.27 -14.13
N ALA A 17 -0.22 16.67 -13.53
CA ALA A 17 0.11 16.93 -12.13
C ALA A 17 0.35 18.44 -11.93
N ILE A 18 -0.36 19.04 -10.99
CA ILE A 18 -0.11 20.42 -10.58
C ILE A 18 0.92 20.40 -9.45
N ASN A 19 1.83 21.38 -9.44
CA ASN A 19 2.63 21.62 -8.25
C ASN A 19 1.67 22.01 -7.12
N GLN A 20 1.56 21.14 -6.11
CA GLN A 20 0.64 21.33 -4.98
C GLN A 20 1.12 22.44 -4.01
N GLY A 21 2.29 23.04 -4.27
CA GLY A 21 2.84 24.11 -3.43
C GLY A 21 3.33 23.59 -2.07
N ILE A 22 3.70 22.31 -1.99
CA ILE A 22 4.24 21.73 -0.76
C ILE A 22 5.57 22.43 -0.44
N ASP A 23 5.62 23.10 0.70
CA ASP A 23 6.86 23.64 1.24
C ASP A 23 7.71 22.49 1.79
N ILE A 24 8.76 22.14 1.07
CA ILE A 24 9.69 21.06 1.45
C ILE A 24 10.50 21.38 2.71
N ASN A 25 10.54 22.64 3.15
CA ASN A 25 11.22 23.04 4.38
C ASN A 25 10.25 23.11 5.57
N ASN A 26 8.96 22.83 5.35
CA ASN A 26 7.98 22.79 6.42
C ASN A 26 8.36 21.69 7.43
N GLU A 27 8.32 22.02 8.72
CA GLU A 27 8.71 21.11 9.79
C GLU A 27 7.91 19.79 9.78
N MET A 28 6.61 19.85 9.49
CA MET A 28 5.77 18.65 9.39
C MET A 28 6.19 17.78 8.21
N VAL A 29 6.49 18.38 7.05
CA VAL A 29 6.94 17.65 5.87
C VAL A 29 8.27 16.95 6.15
N LEU A 30 9.23 17.68 6.72
CA LEU A 30 10.53 17.12 7.11
C LEU A 30 10.39 15.97 8.11
N ASN A 31 9.53 16.12 9.13
CA ASN A 31 9.28 15.07 10.11
C ASN A 31 8.63 13.83 9.46
N HIS A 32 7.65 14.03 8.57
CA HIS A 32 7.02 12.92 7.85
C HIS A 32 8.03 12.18 6.96
N THR A 33 8.89 12.92 6.25
CA THR A 33 9.95 12.35 5.43
C THR A 33 10.93 11.55 6.28
N ALA A 34 11.38 12.08 7.43
CA ALA A 34 12.30 11.39 8.32
C ALA A 34 11.69 10.08 8.88
N ILE A 35 10.41 10.08 9.25
CA ILE A 35 9.70 8.88 9.70
C ILE A 35 9.64 7.85 8.56
N TYR A 36 9.25 8.27 7.36
CA TYR A 36 9.19 7.39 6.19
C TYR A 36 10.55 6.76 5.86
N GLU A 37 11.61 7.57 5.81
CA GLU A 37 12.97 7.10 5.53
C GLU A 37 13.47 6.13 6.62
N ASN A 38 13.18 6.42 7.88
CA ASN A 38 13.48 5.51 8.99
C ASN A 38 12.73 4.18 8.87
N CYS A 39 11.47 4.18 8.45
CA CYS A 39 10.74 2.94 8.18
C CYS A 39 11.33 2.18 6.99
N LEU A 40 11.71 2.88 5.91
CA LEU A 40 12.20 2.27 4.67
C LEU A 40 13.57 1.62 4.87
N THR A 41 14.45 2.25 5.63
CA THR A 41 15.81 1.76 5.92
C THR A 41 15.83 0.50 6.80
N GLN A 42 14.74 0.22 7.53
CA GLN A 42 14.60 -1.02 8.28
C GLN A 42 14.27 -2.23 7.40
N VAL A 43 13.81 -2.00 6.16
CA VAL A 43 13.49 -3.08 5.22
C VAL A 43 14.78 -3.67 4.67
N THR A 44 14.97 -4.96 4.91
CA THR A 44 16.14 -5.73 4.47
C THR A 44 15.72 -6.82 3.48
N GLN A 45 16.70 -7.47 2.85
CA GLN A 45 16.47 -8.57 1.90
C GLN A 45 15.71 -9.76 2.50
N GLU A 46 15.72 -9.93 3.82
CA GLU A 46 14.99 -10.98 4.53
C GLU A 46 13.47 -10.70 4.63
N ASN A 47 13.04 -9.47 4.35
CA ASN A 47 11.64 -9.07 4.43
C ASN A 47 10.93 -9.32 3.10
N THR A 48 10.59 -10.57 2.80
CA THR A 48 9.84 -10.92 1.60
C THR A 48 8.32 -10.77 1.82
N VAL A 49 7.52 -11.01 0.78
CA VAL A 49 6.04 -11.07 0.91
C VAL A 49 5.56 -12.14 1.90
N GLU A 50 6.38 -13.16 2.18
CA GLU A 50 6.08 -14.22 3.14
C GLU A 50 6.43 -13.82 4.59
N ASN A 51 7.26 -12.79 4.76
CA ASN A 51 7.75 -12.32 6.05
C ASN A 51 7.94 -10.78 6.04
N ALA A 52 6.84 -10.08 5.75
CA ALA A 52 6.86 -8.62 5.68
C ALA A 52 7.15 -7.99 7.05
N LEU A 53 7.92 -6.91 7.07
CA LEU A 53 8.16 -6.11 8.26
C LEU A 53 6.92 -5.25 8.55
N MET A 54 6.18 -5.53 9.61
CA MET A 54 4.99 -4.75 9.97
C MET A 54 5.33 -3.60 10.91
N LEU A 55 5.01 -2.37 10.51
CA LEU A 55 5.24 -1.14 11.26
C LEU A 55 3.90 -0.47 11.54
N LEU A 56 3.33 -0.69 12.72
CA LEU A 56 2.02 -0.17 13.12
C LEU A 56 2.10 1.32 13.46
N ASP A 57 1.11 2.10 12.98
CA ASP A 57 0.95 3.52 13.27
C ASP A 57 2.25 4.34 13.22
N PRO A 58 2.97 4.33 12.08
CA PRO A 58 4.31 4.90 11.99
C PRO A 58 4.37 6.39 12.32
N TYR A 59 3.26 7.12 12.13
CA TYR A 59 3.15 8.55 12.40
C TYR A 59 2.45 8.88 13.73
N GLY A 60 1.95 7.87 14.47
CA GLY A 60 1.26 8.06 15.76
C GLY A 60 -0.13 8.72 15.66
N THR A 61 -0.71 8.80 14.47
CA THR A 61 -1.98 9.49 14.20
C THR A 61 -3.03 8.59 13.57
N ALA A 62 -2.68 7.37 13.17
CA ALA A 62 -3.53 6.43 12.46
C ALA A 62 -3.35 5.00 13.02
N PRO A 63 -3.88 4.71 14.23
CA PRO A 63 -3.67 3.44 14.94
C PRO A 63 -4.23 2.21 14.22
N LEU A 64 -5.10 2.40 13.23
CA LEU A 64 -5.69 1.34 12.41
C LEU A 64 -5.05 1.26 11.01
N SER A 65 -3.80 1.69 10.92
CA SER A 65 -2.97 1.61 9.73
C SER A 65 -1.56 1.16 10.07
N ALA A 66 -0.87 0.58 9.09
CA ALA A 66 0.51 0.18 9.21
C ALA A 66 1.25 0.38 7.89
N TYR A 67 2.58 0.25 7.91
CA TYR A 67 3.34 -0.14 6.73
C TYR A 67 3.67 -1.62 6.78
N ALA A 68 3.61 -2.28 5.62
CA ALA A 68 4.28 -3.54 5.36
C ALA A 68 5.54 -3.26 4.54
N GLY A 69 6.71 -3.49 5.16
CA GLY A 69 8.00 -3.40 4.53
C GLY A 69 8.34 -4.68 3.78
N VAL A 70 8.53 -4.59 2.47
CA VAL A 70 8.83 -5.72 1.58
C VAL A 70 10.02 -5.38 0.69
N TRP A 71 11.01 -6.26 0.67
CA TRP A 71 12.10 -6.25 -0.29
C TRP A 71 11.74 -7.08 -1.51
N SER A 72 11.89 -6.50 -2.70
CA SER A 72 11.70 -7.20 -3.96
C SER A 72 13.01 -7.27 -4.76
N LEU A 73 13.26 -8.41 -5.40
CA LEU A 73 14.39 -8.57 -6.31
C LEU A 73 14.07 -8.04 -7.72
N GLU A 74 12.80 -8.13 -8.11
CA GLU A 74 12.30 -7.75 -9.43
C GLU A 74 11.01 -6.92 -9.29
N PRO A 75 10.59 -6.17 -10.32
CA PRO A 75 9.26 -5.58 -10.32
C PRO A 75 8.18 -6.66 -10.22
N ALA A 76 7.16 -6.42 -9.41
CA ALA A 76 6.05 -7.37 -9.25
C ALA A 76 4.75 -6.61 -8.95
N GLU A 77 3.61 -7.21 -9.27
CA GLU A 77 2.31 -6.73 -8.80
C GLU A 77 1.76 -7.69 -7.75
N ILE A 78 1.36 -7.14 -6.61
CA ILE A 78 0.81 -7.91 -5.50
C ILE A 78 -0.51 -7.32 -5.02
N ILE A 79 -1.37 -8.19 -4.52
CA ILE A 79 -2.59 -7.83 -3.83
C ILE A 79 -2.35 -8.02 -2.33
N VAL A 80 -2.65 -6.99 -1.55
CA VAL A 80 -2.63 -7.03 -0.09
C VAL A 80 -4.07 -7.04 0.39
N THR A 81 -4.49 -8.17 0.95
CA THR A 81 -5.82 -8.34 1.56
C THR A 81 -5.72 -8.15 3.07
N VAL A 82 -6.54 -7.25 3.60
CA VAL A 82 -6.66 -6.95 5.04
C VAL A 82 -8.03 -7.42 5.53
N GLN A 83 -8.05 -8.28 6.54
CA GLN A 83 -9.28 -8.74 7.19
C GLN A 83 -9.01 -9.10 8.65
N ASP A 84 -9.99 -8.93 9.54
CA ASP A 84 -9.89 -9.49 10.89
C ASP A 84 -10.01 -11.03 10.86
N ALA A 85 -9.31 -11.71 11.77
CA ALA A 85 -9.28 -13.17 11.83
C ALA A 85 -10.68 -13.78 12.06
N ALA A 86 -11.54 -13.06 12.78
CA ALA A 86 -12.93 -13.43 13.03
C ALA A 86 -13.87 -13.14 11.85
N LYS A 87 -13.38 -12.48 10.78
CA LYS A 87 -14.12 -12.12 9.56
C LYS A 87 -15.40 -11.32 9.84
N THR A 88 -15.34 -10.43 10.82
CA THR A 88 -16.44 -9.53 11.22
C THR A 88 -16.59 -8.35 10.26
N ALA A 89 -15.49 -7.94 9.60
CA ALA A 89 -15.49 -6.90 8.60
C ALA A 89 -15.28 -7.48 7.18
N MET A 90 -15.71 -6.71 6.18
CA MET A 90 -15.43 -7.02 4.78
C MET A 90 -13.91 -6.92 4.53
N PRO A 91 -13.33 -7.85 3.76
CA PRO A 91 -11.93 -7.76 3.38
C PRO A 91 -11.70 -6.53 2.50
N ILE A 92 -10.55 -5.87 2.70
CA ILE A 92 -10.10 -4.75 1.87
C ILE A 92 -8.89 -5.21 1.07
N GLU A 93 -8.91 -4.97 -0.23
CA GLU A 93 -7.84 -5.35 -1.15
C GLU A 93 -7.15 -4.11 -1.70
N HIS A 94 -5.82 -4.11 -1.66
CA HIS A 94 -4.98 -3.07 -2.24
C HIS A 94 -4.04 -3.69 -3.27
N LEU A 95 -4.03 -3.14 -4.49
CA LEU A 95 -3.08 -3.52 -5.53
C LEU A 95 -1.84 -2.63 -5.41
N TYR A 96 -0.66 -3.25 -5.32
CA TYR A 96 0.62 -2.56 -5.28
C TYR A 96 1.57 -3.06 -6.35
N THR A 97 2.35 -2.13 -6.91
CA THR A 97 3.52 -2.43 -7.72
C THR A 97 4.77 -2.34 -6.85
N LEU A 98 5.50 -3.44 -6.74
CA LEU A 98 6.82 -3.49 -6.12
C LEU A 98 7.88 -3.01 -7.10
N THR A 99 8.87 -2.30 -6.58
CA THR A 99 10.10 -1.97 -7.28
C THR A 99 11.27 -2.78 -6.70
N PRO A 100 12.33 -3.05 -7.49
CA PRO A 100 13.53 -3.70 -6.96
C PRO A 100 14.11 -2.89 -5.79
N GLY A 101 14.37 -3.57 -4.68
CA GLY A 101 14.80 -2.96 -3.41
C GLY A 101 13.69 -2.93 -2.36
N ALA A 102 13.81 -2.00 -1.42
CA ALA A 102 12.87 -1.81 -0.33
C ALA A 102 11.58 -1.11 -0.78
N ASN A 103 10.44 -1.62 -0.35
CA ASN A 103 9.12 -1.05 -0.58
C ASN A 103 8.39 -0.92 0.76
N LEU A 104 7.71 0.21 0.97
CA LEU A 104 6.76 0.38 2.07
C LEU A 104 5.34 0.42 1.50
N LEU A 105 4.56 -0.59 1.83
CA LEU A 105 3.20 -0.75 1.37
C LEU A 105 2.25 -0.26 2.47
N PRO A 106 1.41 0.75 2.23
CA PRO A 106 0.38 1.12 3.18
C PRO A 106 -0.57 -0.05 3.44
N VAL A 107 -0.82 -0.37 4.70
CA VAL A 107 -1.82 -1.35 5.10
C VAL A 107 -2.95 -0.56 5.77
N LEU A 108 -4.06 -0.43 5.05
CA LEU A 108 -5.21 0.37 5.46
C LEU A 108 -6.41 -0.52 5.75
N GLY A 109 -7.13 -0.18 6.82
CA GLY A 109 -8.39 -0.84 7.18
C GLY A 109 -8.25 -1.94 8.21
N LEU A 110 -7.30 -1.80 9.15
CA LEU A 110 -7.24 -2.68 10.32
C LEU A 110 -8.50 -2.47 11.18
N VAL A 111 -8.99 -3.56 11.77
CA VAL A 111 -10.10 -3.53 12.72
C VAL A 111 -9.53 -3.39 14.13
N ALA A 112 -10.14 -2.52 14.95
CA ALA A 112 -9.71 -2.27 16.32
C ALA A 112 -9.93 -3.49 17.23
N ASP A 113 -9.07 -3.61 18.26
CA ASP A 113 -9.21 -4.59 19.35
C ASP A 113 -9.39 -6.05 18.91
N THR A 114 -8.83 -6.40 17.75
CA THR A 114 -8.89 -7.76 17.19
C THR A 114 -7.59 -8.12 16.47
N GLU A 115 -7.40 -9.41 16.26
CA GLU A 115 -6.32 -9.92 15.44
C GLU A 115 -6.63 -9.67 13.97
N ASN A 116 -5.80 -8.88 13.32
CA ASN A 116 -5.88 -8.65 11.88
C ASN A 116 -4.99 -9.65 11.14
N ARG A 117 -5.49 -10.17 10.02
CA ARG A 117 -4.76 -11.01 9.09
C ARG A 117 -4.52 -10.23 7.81
N ILE A 118 -3.24 -10.08 7.48
CA ILE A 118 -2.76 -9.45 6.25
C ILE A 118 -2.22 -10.56 5.36
N VAL A 119 -2.72 -10.66 4.14
CA VAL A 119 -2.31 -11.67 3.16
C VAL A 119 -1.75 -10.98 1.93
N PHE A 120 -0.58 -11.42 1.48
CA PHE A 120 0.07 -10.98 0.25
C PHE A 120 -0.10 -12.08 -0.79
N SER A 121 -0.69 -11.77 -1.94
CA SER A 121 -0.78 -12.67 -3.08
C SER A 121 -0.25 -11.97 -4.33
N GLN A 122 0.20 -12.75 -5.32
CA GLN A 122 0.47 -12.16 -6.63
C GLN A 122 -0.84 -11.65 -7.24
N ALA A 123 -0.77 -10.55 -7.99
CA ALA A 123 -1.87 -10.18 -8.85
C ALA A 123 -2.01 -11.26 -9.94
N ASP A 124 -3.23 -11.75 -10.17
CA ASP A 124 -3.47 -12.68 -11.27
C ASP A 124 -3.00 -12.02 -12.57
N THR A 125 -2.10 -12.71 -13.29
CA THR A 125 -1.74 -12.28 -14.63
C THR A 125 -2.88 -12.73 -15.57
N PRO A 126 -3.46 -11.84 -16.38
CA PRO A 126 -4.52 -12.22 -17.32
C PRO A 126 -4.08 -13.26 -18.35
#